data_AF-A0A933CAM2-F1
#
_entry.id   AF-A0A933CAM2-F1
#
_cell.length_a   1.000
_cell.length_b   1.000
_cell.length_c   1.000
_cell.angle_alpha   90.00
_cell.angle_beta   90.00
_cell.angle_gamma   90.00
#
_symmetry.space_group_name_H-M   'P 1'
#
loop_
_entity.id
_entity.type
_entity.pdbx_description
1 polymer ?
#
loop_
_entity_poly.entity_id
_entity_poly.type
_entity_poly.pdbx_seq_one_letter_code
_entity_poly.pdbx_strand_id
1 'polypeptide(L)'
;EPAAGLPEALSAAAPSFSLGTLRGSVAPLERLGRAEPEFASGLAAAPFDGLSREPAAPAFAGAAARVSGPALGLEPPEGGRESARASRESVAGRAPSLRGPPVFSLRYRLQRGAARLAAKLGLAASAPRLPASDYEALVRHYRGELPRLIILDYDDTFMDNRDGKGMQVSAEKVRLLERLHAVGIRVAFATNRPMHGKGFGINELLMDRLPAPLRRGFLLSAGGGSELYRFGPEGETPAAPARVHALSPTQVALLKRLFRREAARFGITRGQEGPGDEAWEFRENSNGYDYTVLFRPGDGRARAVFERFRAAARRAGLELNMAVKDFAADPSRSHLEPLIRVSSADKALAVRDILELLAAEGASPAQEDILLGGDDFARPGFDSAMARALPGATAFAVGLGADPSLKNVILLPREGPEQTFDLLGRLADAPAQHLETP
;
A
#
# COMPACT_ATOMS: atom_id res chain seq x y z
N GLU A 1 -75.52 -13.17 -4.46
CA GLU A 1 -75.05 -11.98 -3.71
C GLU A 1 -74.49 -12.45 -2.36
N PRO A 2 -73.50 -11.79 -1.74
CA PRO A 2 -72.14 -11.56 -2.26
C PRO A 2 -71.04 -11.85 -1.20
N ALA A 3 -69.79 -11.57 -1.60
CA ALA A 3 -68.64 -11.10 -0.78
C ALA A 3 -67.93 -12.11 0.14
N ALA A 4 -66.60 -12.33 0.05
CA ALA A 4 -65.46 -11.41 0.17
C ALA A 4 -65.31 -10.80 1.58
N GLY A 5 -64.09 -10.90 2.16
CA GLY A 5 -63.71 -10.06 3.31
C GLY A 5 -62.59 -10.63 4.19
N LEU A 6 -61.36 -10.15 3.99
CA LEU A 6 -60.36 -10.00 5.06
C LEU A 6 -60.85 -8.95 6.09
N PRO A 7 -60.26 -8.94 7.29
CA PRO A 7 -59.52 -7.72 7.64
C PRO A 7 -58.20 -7.95 8.41
N GLU A 8 -57.25 -7.04 8.17
CA GLU A 8 -56.12 -6.72 9.04
C GLU A 8 -56.60 -6.00 10.32
N ALA A 9 -55.92 -6.21 11.45
CA ALA A 9 -55.30 -5.14 12.25
C ALA A 9 -54.64 -5.67 13.56
N LEU A 10 -53.33 -5.42 13.65
CA LEU A 10 -52.57 -4.86 14.80
C LEU A 10 -52.76 -5.44 16.22
N SER A 11 -51.64 -5.87 16.82
CA SER A 11 -50.98 -5.19 17.97
C SER A 11 -50.38 -6.16 19.01
N ALA A 12 -49.08 -5.93 19.26
CA ALA A 12 -48.38 -6.01 20.55
C ALA A 12 -48.06 -7.35 21.25
N ALA A 13 -46.93 -7.27 21.96
CA ALA A 13 -46.40 -8.10 23.05
C ALA A 13 -45.36 -9.18 22.68
N ALA A 14 -44.11 -8.77 22.90
CA ALA A 14 -42.87 -9.53 23.14
C ALA A 14 -43.00 -10.56 24.30
N PRO A 15 -41.94 -11.22 24.81
CA PRO A 15 -40.54 -11.36 24.35
C PRO A 15 -40.06 -12.84 24.34
N SER A 16 -38.98 -13.15 23.62
CA SER A 16 -38.09 -14.23 24.08
C SER A 16 -36.69 -13.66 24.29
N PHE A 17 -36.31 -13.70 25.55
CA PHE A 17 -35.06 -13.23 26.10
C PHE A 17 -33.89 -14.05 25.54
N SER A 18 -32.87 -13.36 25.04
CA SER A 18 -31.50 -13.87 24.99
C SER A 18 -30.62 -12.92 25.81
N LEU A 19 -30.57 -13.19 27.11
CA LEU A 19 -29.47 -12.84 28.01
C LEU A 19 -28.78 -14.20 28.27
N GLY A 20 -27.49 -14.42 28.05
CA GLY A 20 -26.36 -13.52 27.93
C GLY A 20 -25.27 -14.10 28.82
N THR A 21 -24.08 -14.31 28.27
CA THR A 21 -22.84 -14.35 29.08
C THR A 21 -21.71 -13.69 28.28
N LEU A 22 -21.49 -12.43 28.62
CA LEU A 22 -20.21 -11.72 28.50
C LEU A 22 -19.23 -12.25 29.55
N ARG A 23 -18.02 -12.64 29.12
CA ARG A 23 -16.71 -12.68 29.82
C ARG A 23 -15.79 -13.46 28.86
N GLY A 24 -14.76 -12.90 28.24
CA GLY A 24 -13.69 -12.06 28.78
C GLY A 24 -12.41 -12.88 28.71
N SER A 25 -11.41 -12.42 27.94
CA SER A 25 -10.01 -12.90 27.87
C SER A 25 -9.80 -14.38 27.44
N VAL A 26 -8.85 -14.74 26.57
CA VAL A 26 -7.41 -14.50 26.66
C VAL A 26 -6.83 -14.44 25.25
N ALA A 27 -6.09 -13.37 24.92
CA ALA A 27 -5.18 -13.38 23.78
C ALA A 27 -4.09 -14.45 24.04
N PRO A 28 -3.70 -15.29 23.07
CA PRO A 28 -2.47 -16.05 23.22
C PRO A 28 -1.30 -15.07 23.11
N LEU A 29 -0.92 -14.54 24.26
CA LEU A 29 0.34 -13.85 24.53
C LEU A 29 1.44 -14.93 24.69
N GLU A 30 1.55 -15.82 23.71
CA GLU A 30 2.55 -16.88 23.64
C GLU A 30 2.94 -17.09 22.17
N ARG A 31 3.87 -16.24 21.70
CA ARG A 31 4.88 -16.55 20.66
C ARG A 31 5.78 -15.36 20.28
N LEU A 32 5.92 -14.38 21.17
CA LEU A 32 7.09 -13.50 21.20
C LEU A 32 7.99 -13.96 22.35
N GLY A 33 8.88 -14.91 22.07
CA GLY A 33 9.83 -15.38 23.07
C GLY A 33 10.39 -16.77 22.79
N ARG A 34 11.34 -16.87 21.86
CA ARG A 34 12.59 -17.62 22.04
C ARG A 34 13.67 -16.97 21.18
N ALA A 35 14.28 -15.93 21.75
CA ALA A 35 15.70 -15.71 21.51
C ALA A 35 16.42 -16.72 22.42
N GLU A 36 17.18 -17.62 21.82
CA GLU A 36 18.08 -18.53 22.53
C GLU A 36 19.50 -18.32 21.98
N PRO A 37 20.51 -18.56 22.83
CA PRO A 37 21.63 -17.65 23.01
C PRO A 37 22.87 -18.06 22.22
N GLU A 38 23.82 -17.12 22.21
CA GLU A 38 25.20 -17.28 21.78
C GLU A 38 25.82 -18.60 22.29
N PHE A 39 26.35 -19.40 21.36
CA PHE A 39 27.37 -20.39 21.68
C PHE A 39 28.74 -19.77 21.42
N ALA A 40 29.39 -19.34 22.51
CA ALA A 40 30.83 -19.21 22.60
C ALA A 40 31.39 -20.48 23.26
N SER A 41 32.12 -21.29 22.48
CA SER A 41 33.29 -22.07 22.93
C SER A 41 33.69 -23.07 21.85
N GLY A 42 34.94 -23.02 21.38
CA GLY A 42 35.47 -24.07 20.51
C GLY A 42 36.73 -23.72 19.73
N LEU A 43 37.75 -23.19 20.42
CA LEU A 43 39.14 -23.25 19.95
C LEU A 43 39.53 -24.73 19.74
N ALA A 44 39.76 -25.12 18.50
CA ALA A 44 40.58 -26.27 18.16
C ALA A 44 41.29 -25.97 16.84
N ALA A 45 42.61 -25.88 16.94
CA ALA A 45 43.54 -25.66 15.85
C ALA A 45 43.71 -26.91 14.98
N ALA A 46 43.98 -26.68 13.68
CA ALA A 46 44.99 -27.31 12.80
C ALA A 46 44.46 -27.48 11.35
N PRO A 47 45.33 -27.64 10.34
CA PRO A 47 45.89 -26.55 9.56
C PRO A 47 45.42 -26.59 8.09
N PHE A 48 45.36 -25.42 7.45
CA PHE A 48 45.27 -25.34 5.99
C PHE A 48 46.66 -25.09 5.43
N ASP A 49 47.21 -26.13 4.80
CA ASP A 49 48.35 -26.04 3.91
C ASP A 49 47.89 -25.65 2.50
N GLY A 50 48.66 -24.73 1.91
CA GLY A 50 48.91 -24.51 0.49
C GLY A 50 47.77 -24.73 -0.51
N LEU A 51 47.37 -23.65 -1.18
CA LEU A 51 47.64 -23.52 -2.62
C LEU A 51 47.38 -22.07 -3.07
N SER A 52 48.48 -21.38 -3.27
CA SER A 52 48.62 -20.12 -3.99
C SER A 52 48.13 -20.27 -5.43
N ARG A 53 47.32 -19.32 -5.92
CA ARG A 53 47.35 -18.84 -7.30
C ARG A 53 46.76 -17.42 -7.35
N GLU A 54 47.51 -16.56 -8.03
CA GLU A 54 47.40 -15.11 -8.14
C GLU A 54 46.06 -14.58 -8.70
N PRO A 55 45.77 -13.27 -8.49
CA PRO A 55 44.52 -12.65 -8.91
C PRO A 55 44.58 -12.19 -10.37
N ALA A 56 43.61 -12.65 -11.17
CA ALA A 56 43.30 -12.03 -12.46
C ALA A 56 42.17 -11.00 -12.25
N ALA A 57 42.52 -9.72 -12.31
CA ALA A 57 41.57 -8.66 -12.60
C ALA A 57 40.97 -8.86 -14.01
N PRO A 58 39.75 -8.36 -14.23
CA PRO A 58 39.62 -7.50 -15.39
C PRO A 58 38.94 -6.19 -15.05
N ALA A 59 39.58 -5.14 -15.56
CA ALA A 59 38.99 -3.84 -15.82
C ALA A 59 37.80 -3.98 -16.78
N PHE A 60 36.69 -3.31 -16.47
CA PHE A 60 35.76 -2.83 -17.48
C PHE A 60 35.38 -1.39 -17.17
N ALA A 61 36.13 -0.49 -17.79
CA ALA A 61 35.71 0.86 -18.10
C ALA A 61 34.92 0.82 -19.43
N GLY A 62 33.83 1.58 -19.49
CA GLY A 62 33.30 2.14 -20.74
C GLY A 62 32.40 1.25 -21.59
N ALA A 63 31.09 1.39 -21.41
CA ALA A 63 30.12 1.44 -22.53
C ALA A 63 28.78 2.02 -22.04
N ALA A 64 28.70 3.35 -21.95
CA ALA A 64 27.42 4.04 -22.00
C ALA A 64 26.87 3.91 -23.42
N ALA A 65 26.12 2.84 -23.68
CA ALA A 65 25.31 2.74 -24.89
C ALA A 65 24.08 3.64 -24.71
N ARG A 66 24.14 4.84 -25.30
CA ARG A 66 22.96 5.64 -25.61
C ARG A 66 22.06 4.83 -26.54
N VAL A 67 20.99 4.27 -26.01
CA VAL A 67 19.87 3.82 -26.84
C VAL A 67 18.96 5.02 -27.05
N SER A 68 19.22 5.74 -28.13
CA SER A 68 18.30 6.72 -28.71
C SER A 68 17.16 5.93 -29.37
N GLY A 69 16.08 5.70 -28.63
CA GLY A 69 14.78 5.34 -29.19
C GLY A 69 14.03 6.60 -29.63
N PRO A 70 13.15 6.53 -30.64
CA PRO A 70 12.62 7.72 -31.31
C PRO A 70 11.74 8.52 -30.35
N ALA A 71 11.97 9.83 -30.33
CA ALA A 71 11.04 10.79 -29.76
C ALA A 71 9.70 10.63 -30.50
N LEU A 72 8.72 10.01 -29.82
CA LEU A 72 7.33 10.13 -30.23
C LEU A 72 6.97 11.61 -30.08
N GLY A 73 6.75 12.27 -31.22
CA GLY A 73 6.35 13.66 -31.32
C GLY A 73 5.06 13.89 -30.54
N LEU A 74 5.21 14.43 -29.33
CA LEU A 74 4.18 15.21 -28.68
C LEU A 74 4.39 16.66 -29.12
N GLU A 75 3.84 17.00 -30.27
CA GLU A 75 3.57 18.39 -30.60
C GLU A 75 2.63 18.93 -29.50
N PRO A 76 3.00 19.98 -28.75
CA PRO A 76 2.08 20.58 -27.80
C PRO A 76 0.90 21.19 -28.56
N PRO A 77 -0.35 21.06 -28.10
CA PRO A 77 -1.48 21.69 -28.76
C PRO A 77 -1.25 23.19 -28.88
N GLU A 78 -1.36 23.70 -30.11
CA GLU A 78 -1.37 25.13 -30.40
C GLU A 78 -2.53 25.79 -29.66
N GLY A 79 -2.21 26.40 -28.52
CA GLY A 79 -3.16 26.95 -27.55
C GLY A 79 -2.61 26.98 -26.11
N GLY A 80 -1.59 26.17 -25.80
CA GLY A 80 -1.03 26.07 -24.45
C GLY A 80 -0.14 27.22 -23.98
N ARG A 81 0.26 28.17 -24.84
CA ARG A 81 1.24 29.21 -24.47
C ARG A 81 0.65 30.34 -23.62
N GLU A 82 -0.63 30.68 -23.79
CA GLU A 82 -1.29 31.69 -22.95
C GLU A 82 -1.72 31.13 -21.59
N SER A 83 -2.24 29.89 -21.55
CA SER A 83 -2.56 29.21 -20.27
C SER A 83 -1.30 28.89 -19.45
N ALA A 84 -0.17 28.55 -20.10
CA ALA A 84 1.10 28.33 -19.41
C ALA A 84 1.74 29.63 -18.88
N ARG A 85 1.45 30.79 -19.48
CA ARG A 85 1.96 32.08 -18.99
C ARG A 85 1.16 32.60 -17.80
N ALA A 86 -0.18 32.49 -17.84
CA ALA A 86 -1.05 32.77 -16.70
C ALA A 86 -0.80 31.82 -15.51
N SER A 87 -0.43 30.56 -15.79
CA SER A 87 -0.03 29.60 -14.75
C SER A 87 1.39 29.80 -14.21
N ARG A 88 2.31 30.39 -14.99
CA ARG A 88 3.68 30.69 -14.53
C ARG A 88 3.74 31.91 -13.62
N GLU A 89 2.86 32.90 -13.83
CA GLU A 89 2.79 34.07 -12.96
C GLU A 89 2.10 33.79 -11.61
N SER A 90 1.30 32.71 -11.48
CA SER A 90 0.72 32.30 -10.19
C SER A 90 1.63 31.38 -9.35
N VAL A 91 2.64 30.74 -9.96
CA VAL A 91 3.56 29.81 -9.29
C VAL A 91 4.77 30.52 -8.66
N ALA A 92 5.11 31.73 -9.11
CA ALA A 92 6.30 32.46 -8.68
C ALA A 92 6.18 33.17 -7.30
N GLY A 93 5.05 33.05 -6.60
CA GLY A 93 4.76 33.90 -5.43
C GLY A 93 4.06 33.25 -4.23
N ARG A 94 4.01 31.92 -4.11
CA ARG A 94 3.40 31.30 -2.91
C ARG A 94 4.43 31.06 -1.81
N ALA A 95 4.22 31.75 -0.69
CA ALA A 95 4.97 31.56 0.54
C ALA A 95 4.95 30.08 0.97
N PRO A 96 6.05 29.56 1.58
CA PRO A 96 6.05 28.24 2.19
C PRO A 96 4.85 28.11 3.13
N SER A 97 4.23 26.92 3.19
CA SER A 97 3.15 26.69 4.13
C SER A 97 3.66 27.03 5.54
N LEU A 98 2.91 27.81 6.32
CA LEU A 98 3.22 28.07 7.73
C LEU A 98 2.84 26.86 8.60
N ARG A 99 2.67 25.69 7.96
CA ARG A 99 2.03 24.51 8.53
C ARG A 99 3.02 23.80 9.44
N GLY A 100 2.95 24.13 10.72
CA GLY A 100 3.50 23.26 11.76
C GLY A 100 2.76 21.92 11.78
N PRO A 101 3.38 20.83 12.27
CA PRO A 101 2.70 19.56 12.43
C PRO A 101 1.51 19.69 13.41
N PRO A 102 0.49 18.82 13.32
CA PRO A 102 -0.62 18.81 14.27
C PRO A 102 -0.10 18.71 15.72
N VAL A 103 -0.63 19.57 16.59
CA VAL A 103 -0.23 19.62 17.99
C VAL A 103 -1.08 18.63 18.79
N PHE A 104 -0.43 17.58 19.28
CA PHE A 104 -1.08 16.57 20.12
C PHE A 104 -0.82 16.78 21.60
N SER A 105 -1.71 16.20 22.42
CA SER A 105 -1.60 16.18 23.87
C SER A 105 -0.23 15.68 24.34
N LEU A 106 0.25 16.25 25.46
CA LEU A 106 1.49 15.82 26.10
C LEU A 106 1.47 14.31 26.40
N ARG A 107 0.32 13.79 26.85
CA ARG A 107 0.11 12.37 27.14
C ARG A 107 0.38 11.50 25.91
N TYR A 108 -0.24 11.82 24.77
CA TYR A 108 -0.04 11.05 23.54
C TYR A 108 1.42 11.13 23.06
N ARG A 109 2.04 12.32 23.13
CA ARG A 109 3.45 12.50 22.78
C ARG A 109 4.38 11.65 23.64
N LEU A 110 4.12 11.55 24.95
CA LEU A 110 4.87 10.70 25.87
C LEU A 110 4.68 9.21 25.56
N GLN A 111 3.44 8.76 25.34
CA GLN A 111 3.16 7.36 24.94
C GLN A 111 3.88 6.99 23.64
N ARG A 112 3.87 7.91 22.66
CA ARG A 112 4.55 7.71 21.38
C ARG A 112 6.07 7.69 21.54
N GLY A 113 6.62 8.54 22.41
CA GLY A 113 8.03 8.52 22.78
C GLY A 113 8.44 7.20 23.44
N ALA A 114 7.63 6.70 24.37
CA ALA A 114 7.86 5.42 25.03
C ALA A 114 7.80 4.24 24.06
N ALA A 115 6.80 4.17 23.17
CA ALA A 115 6.69 3.13 22.15
C ALA A 115 7.91 3.13 21.19
N ARG A 116 8.40 4.31 20.82
CA ARG A 116 9.63 4.45 20.02
C ARG A 116 10.87 3.94 20.74
N LEU A 117 11.01 4.27 22.02
CA LEU A 117 12.12 3.81 22.83
C LEU A 117 12.09 2.28 22.95
N ALA A 118 10.93 1.72 23.25
CA ALA A 118 10.73 0.27 23.30
C ALA A 118 11.13 -0.42 21.99
N ALA A 119 10.66 0.09 20.84
CA ALA A 119 11.04 -0.46 19.54
C ALA A 119 12.55 -0.36 19.26
N LYS A 120 13.20 0.75 19.66
CA LYS A 120 14.67 0.89 19.55
C LYS A 120 15.45 -0.11 20.41
N LEU A 121 14.87 -0.52 21.54
CA LEU A 121 15.43 -1.56 22.42
C LEU A 121 15.11 -2.99 21.95
N GLY A 122 14.53 -3.15 20.76
CA GLY A 122 14.16 -4.46 20.22
C GLY A 122 12.90 -5.07 20.84
N LEU A 123 12.15 -4.29 21.64
CA LEU A 123 10.87 -4.75 22.20
C LEU A 123 9.76 -4.63 21.16
N ALA A 124 8.85 -5.61 21.16
CA ALA A 124 7.64 -5.54 20.36
C ALA A 124 6.78 -4.35 20.81
N ALA A 125 6.67 -3.33 19.96
CA ALA A 125 5.92 -2.12 20.24
C ALA A 125 5.20 -1.63 18.98
N SER A 126 4.02 -1.04 19.16
CA SER A 126 3.23 -0.38 18.12
C SER A 126 3.05 1.09 18.49
N ALA A 127 2.83 1.94 17.48
CA ALA A 127 2.39 3.31 17.73
C ALA A 127 1.08 3.29 18.56
N PRO A 128 0.95 4.16 19.58
CA PRO A 128 -0.31 4.26 20.32
C PRO A 128 -1.42 4.76 19.40
N ARG A 129 -2.65 4.25 19.60
CA ARG A 129 -3.83 4.82 18.93
C ARG A 129 -4.03 6.26 19.38
N LEU A 130 -4.43 7.10 18.45
CA LEU A 130 -4.72 8.51 18.69
C LEU A 130 -5.94 8.61 19.63
N PRO A 131 -5.85 9.33 20.76
CA PRO A 131 -7.02 9.62 21.59
C PRO A 131 -8.06 10.45 20.82
N ALA A 132 -9.34 10.32 21.17
CA ALA A 132 -10.42 11.05 20.49
C ALA A 132 -10.19 12.58 20.47
N SER A 133 -9.69 13.16 21.56
CA SER A 133 -9.36 14.60 21.63
C SER A 133 -8.27 15.01 20.64
N ASP A 134 -7.25 14.16 20.46
CA ASP A 134 -6.14 14.39 19.54
C ASP A 134 -6.55 14.12 18.09
N TYR A 135 -7.52 13.23 17.87
CA TYR A 135 -8.18 13.05 16.57
C TYR A 135 -8.95 14.29 16.15
N GLU A 136 -9.74 14.89 17.05
CA GLU A 136 -10.41 16.16 16.75
C GLU A 136 -9.41 17.29 16.49
N ALA A 137 -8.26 17.31 17.17
CA ALA A 137 -7.18 18.25 16.90
C ALA A 137 -6.57 18.04 15.49
N LEU A 138 -6.36 16.78 15.08
CA LEU A 138 -5.91 16.42 13.74
C LEU A 138 -6.91 16.89 12.67
N VAL A 139 -8.19 16.59 12.84
CA VAL A 139 -9.25 16.99 11.92
C VAL A 139 -9.31 18.52 11.82
N ARG A 140 -9.30 19.23 12.96
CA ARG A 140 -9.30 20.70 12.98
C ARG A 140 -8.10 21.29 12.24
N HIS A 141 -6.91 20.71 12.44
CA HIS A 141 -5.70 21.13 11.75
C HIS A 141 -5.85 21.01 10.23
N TYR A 142 -6.41 19.92 9.72
CA TYR A 142 -6.62 19.72 8.28
C TYR A 142 -7.85 20.43 7.71
N ARG A 143 -8.84 20.78 8.52
CA ARG A 143 -9.96 21.64 8.09
C ARG A 143 -9.57 23.12 8.00
N GLY A 144 -8.60 23.56 8.81
CA GLY A 144 -8.10 24.94 8.74
C GLY A 144 -7.27 25.23 7.49
N GLU A 145 -6.59 24.22 6.95
CA GLU A 145 -5.84 24.29 5.70
C GLU A 145 -5.93 22.93 5.00
N LEU A 146 -6.70 22.80 3.94
CA LEU A 146 -6.93 21.49 3.33
C LEU A 146 -5.64 20.89 2.75
N PRO A 147 -5.45 19.56 2.82
CA PRO A 147 -4.33 18.93 2.13
C PRO A 147 -4.51 19.10 0.62
N ARG A 148 -3.42 19.27 -0.12
CA ARG A 148 -3.49 19.40 -1.59
C ARG A 148 -3.60 18.05 -2.29
N LEU A 149 -3.03 17.02 -1.68
CA LEU A 149 -2.98 15.67 -2.21
C LEU A 149 -3.19 14.65 -1.10
N ILE A 150 -4.01 13.64 -1.39
CA ILE A 150 -4.15 12.45 -0.56
C ILE A 150 -3.76 11.24 -1.41
N ILE A 151 -2.80 10.44 -0.93
CA ILE A 151 -2.40 9.17 -1.56
C ILE A 151 -2.86 8.03 -0.65
N LEU A 152 -3.70 7.15 -1.16
CA LEU A 152 -4.33 6.07 -0.38
C LEU A 152 -3.92 4.68 -0.90
N ASP A 153 -3.74 3.73 0.01
CA ASP A 153 -4.01 2.34 -0.37
C ASP A 153 -5.49 2.12 -0.65
N TYR A 154 -5.79 1.09 -1.44
CA TYR A 154 -7.14 0.69 -1.77
C TYR A 154 -7.69 -0.32 -0.75
N ASP A 155 -7.15 -1.54 -0.69
CA ASP A 155 -7.71 -2.62 0.14
C ASP A 155 -7.52 -2.35 1.64
N ASP A 156 -8.53 -2.67 2.46
CA ASP A 156 -8.59 -2.47 3.92
C ASP A 156 -8.36 -1.02 4.43
N THR A 157 -8.06 -0.10 3.53
CA THR A 157 -7.82 1.32 3.77
C THR A 157 -8.98 2.17 3.25
N PHE A 158 -9.29 2.09 1.96
CA PHE A 158 -10.44 2.75 1.35
C PHE A 158 -11.58 1.74 1.09
N MET A 159 -11.18 0.54 0.68
CA MET A 159 -11.81 -0.78 0.59
C MET A 159 -12.10 -1.51 1.92
N ASP A 160 -13.19 -2.25 2.15
CA ASP A 160 -13.28 -3.27 3.25
C ASP A 160 -13.04 -4.72 2.79
N ASN A 161 -11.80 -5.16 2.64
CA ASN A 161 -11.48 -6.41 1.94
C ASN A 161 -11.51 -7.64 2.86
N ARG A 162 -12.16 -7.54 4.02
CA ARG A 162 -12.22 -8.61 5.03
C ARG A 162 -12.83 -9.91 4.50
N ASP A 163 -13.78 -9.83 3.57
CA ASP A 163 -14.46 -11.01 3.01
C ASP A 163 -13.83 -11.53 1.70
N GLY A 164 -12.75 -10.91 1.21
CA GLY A 164 -12.01 -11.35 0.02
C GLY A 164 -12.76 -11.27 -1.32
N LYS A 165 -14.00 -10.77 -1.32
CA LYS A 165 -14.78 -10.53 -2.54
C LYS A 165 -14.39 -9.17 -3.11
N GLY A 166 -13.92 -9.15 -4.36
CA GLY A 166 -13.52 -7.94 -5.08
C GLY A 166 -14.52 -6.82 -4.90
N MET A 167 -14.17 -5.83 -4.06
CA MET A 167 -15.14 -4.80 -3.72
C MET A 167 -15.05 -3.66 -4.70
N GLN A 168 -16.16 -3.53 -5.37
CA GLN A 168 -16.49 -2.36 -6.15
C GLN A 168 -16.62 -1.16 -5.22
N VAL A 169 -16.03 -0.02 -5.60
CA VAL A 169 -16.23 1.24 -4.87
C VAL A 169 -17.73 1.53 -4.74
N SER A 170 -18.19 1.84 -3.53
CA SER A 170 -19.60 2.14 -3.28
C SER A 170 -19.97 3.52 -3.79
N ALA A 171 -21.25 3.74 -4.12
CA ALA A 171 -21.74 5.06 -4.53
C ALA A 171 -21.46 6.15 -3.46
N GLU A 172 -21.49 5.78 -2.18
CA GLU A 172 -21.15 6.70 -1.09
C GLU A 172 -19.67 7.12 -1.10
N LYS A 173 -18.76 6.18 -1.39
CA LYS A 173 -17.33 6.47 -1.53
C LYS A 173 -17.02 7.26 -2.79
N VAL A 174 -17.75 7.03 -3.89
CA VAL A 174 -17.69 7.90 -5.07
C VAL A 174 -18.10 9.33 -4.69
N ARG A 175 -19.24 9.52 -4.00
CA ARG A 175 -19.68 10.84 -3.52
C ARG A 175 -18.65 11.52 -2.61
N LEU A 176 -17.97 10.76 -1.75
CA LEU A 176 -16.89 11.31 -0.94
C LEU A 176 -15.75 11.84 -1.82
N LEU A 177 -15.32 11.10 -2.85
CA LEU A 177 -14.30 11.58 -3.79
C LEU A 177 -14.76 12.83 -4.54
N GLU A 178 -16.05 12.92 -4.92
CA GLU A 178 -16.64 14.12 -5.52
C GLU A 178 -16.55 15.33 -4.59
N ARG A 179 -16.90 15.16 -3.31
CA ARG A 179 -16.82 16.24 -2.33
C ARG A 179 -15.37 16.67 -2.06
N LEU A 180 -14.44 15.73 -1.93
CA LEU A 180 -13.00 16.03 -1.79
C LEU A 180 -12.49 16.84 -2.98
N HIS A 181 -12.84 16.41 -4.20
CA HIS A 181 -12.48 17.12 -5.43
C HIS A 181 -13.08 18.53 -5.46
N ALA A 182 -14.34 18.70 -5.05
CA ALA A 182 -15.03 19.99 -5.02
C ALA A 182 -14.37 21.00 -4.06
N VAL A 183 -13.76 20.53 -2.97
CA VAL A 183 -12.99 21.39 -2.05
C VAL A 183 -11.51 21.52 -2.44
N GLY A 184 -11.13 21.06 -3.63
CA GLY A 184 -9.78 21.22 -4.18
C GLY A 184 -8.75 20.19 -3.73
N ILE A 185 -9.18 19.11 -3.07
CA ILE A 185 -8.28 18.02 -2.65
C ILE A 185 -8.15 17.02 -3.80
N ARG A 186 -6.92 16.82 -4.31
CA ARG A 186 -6.64 15.76 -5.29
C ARG A 186 -6.45 14.43 -4.55
N VAL A 187 -7.03 13.36 -5.08
CA VAL A 187 -6.86 12.00 -4.55
C VAL A 187 -6.12 11.14 -5.58
N ALA A 188 -5.16 10.35 -5.11
CA ALA A 188 -4.46 9.33 -5.88
C ALA A 188 -4.47 8.01 -5.10
N PHE A 189 -4.34 6.88 -5.81
CA PHE A 189 -4.23 5.56 -5.19
C PHE A 189 -2.88 4.91 -5.49
N ALA A 190 -2.34 4.21 -4.50
CA ALA A 190 -1.17 3.34 -4.60
C ALA A 190 -1.53 1.93 -4.13
N THR A 191 -2.05 1.12 -5.06
CA THR A 191 -2.59 -0.21 -4.76
C THR A 191 -1.68 -1.33 -5.23
N ASN A 192 -1.72 -2.45 -4.50
CA ASN A 192 -1.11 -3.72 -4.94
C ASN A 192 -1.91 -4.44 -6.02
N ARG A 193 -3.15 -4.02 -6.29
CA ARG A 193 -3.99 -4.60 -7.34
C ARG A 193 -3.39 -4.29 -8.73
N PRO A 194 -3.48 -5.22 -9.69
CA PRO A 194 -3.14 -4.92 -11.08
C PRO A 194 -4.19 -3.97 -11.68
N MET A 195 -3.82 -3.26 -12.74
CA MET A 195 -4.76 -2.38 -13.46
C MET A 195 -5.95 -3.16 -14.02
N HIS A 196 -5.68 -4.29 -14.66
CA HIS A 196 -6.67 -5.15 -15.30
C HIS A 196 -6.75 -6.53 -14.66
N GLY A 197 -7.91 -7.17 -14.78
CA GLY A 197 -8.17 -8.51 -14.24
C GLY A 197 -9.62 -8.67 -13.81
N LYS A 198 -10.35 -9.65 -14.37
CA LYS A 198 -11.79 -9.82 -14.14
C LYS A 198 -12.08 -10.03 -12.66
N GLY A 199 -12.81 -9.10 -12.03
CA GLY A 199 -13.22 -9.16 -10.62
C GLY A 199 -12.14 -8.79 -9.60
N PHE A 200 -10.92 -8.43 -10.02
CA PHE A 200 -9.84 -8.04 -9.09
C PHE A 200 -8.97 -6.87 -9.55
N GLY A 201 -9.04 -6.48 -10.83
CA GLY A 201 -8.32 -5.35 -11.39
C GLY A 201 -8.90 -4.02 -10.94
N ILE A 202 -8.04 -3.06 -10.60
CA ILE A 202 -8.47 -1.79 -10.02
C ILE A 202 -9.27 -0.92 -11.02
N ASN A 203 -9.10 -1.13 -12.34
CA ASN A 203 -9.93 -0.46 -13.34
C ASN A 203 -11.40 -0.82 -13.16
N GLU A 204 -11.71 -2.13 -13.08
CA GLU A 204 -13.07 -2.59 -12.87
C GLU A 204 -13.57 -2.16 -11.50
N LEU A 205 -12.76 -2.24 -10.43
CA LEU A 205 -13.20 -2.00 -9.03
C LEU A 205 -13.42 -0.52 -8.68
N LEU A 206 -12.61 0.38 -9.25
CA LEU A 206 -12.64 1.80 -8.96
C LEU A 206 -12.95 2.63 -10.21
N MET A 207 -12.08 2.57 -11.22
CA MET A 207 -12.04 3.58 -12.27
C MET A 207 -13.28 3.57 -13.15
N ASP A 208 -13.79 2.41 -13.56
CA ASP A 208 -15.00 2.31 -14.39
C ASP A 208 -16.27 2.81 -13.69
N ARG A 209 -16.22 3.03 -12.37
CA ARG A 209 -17.32 3.57 -11.56
C ARG A 209 -17.18 5.05 -11.24
N LEU A 210 -16.02 5.65 -11.50
CA LEU A 210 -15.84 7.07 -11.30
C LEU A 210 -16.47 7.84 -12.48
N PRO A 211 -17.26 8.89 -12.20
CA PRO A 211 -17.76 9.76 -13.24
C PRO A 211 -16.60 10.44 -13.95
N ALA A 212 -16.78 10.78 -15.24
CA ALA A 212 -15.72 11.36 -16.06
C ALA A 212 -15.00 12.56 -15.42
N PRO A 213 -15.68 13.54 -14.77
CA PRO A 213 -15.02 14.64 -14.10
C PRO A 213 -14.01 14.22 -13.02
N LEU A 214 -14.31 13.18 -12.25
CA LEU A 214 -13.39 12.64 -11.24
C LEU A 214 -12.21 11.88 -11.84
N ARG A 215 -12.39 11.31 -13.04
CA ARG A 215 -11.32 10.60 -13.73
C ARG A 215 -10.32 11.56 -14.39
N ARG A 216 -10.69 12.81 -14.67
CA ARG A 216 -9.81 13.75 -15.39
C ARG A 216 -8.49 13.95 -14.65
N GLY A 217 -7.38 13.59 -15.29
CA GLY A 217 -6.05 13.69 -14.67
C GLY A 217 -5.87 12.81 -13.43
N PHE A 218 -6.76 11.84 -13.17
CA PHE A 218 -6.65 10.96 -12.01
C PHE A 218 -5.34 10.17 -12.06
N LEU A 219 -4.67 10.03 -10.92
CA LEU A 219 -3.42 9.29 -10.80
C LEU A 219 -3.65 8.00 -10.04
N LEU A 220 -3.24 6.90 -10.65
CA LEU A 220 -3.41 5.56 -10.10
C LEU A 220 -2.13 4.78 -10.29
N SER A 221 -1.47 4.44 -9.18
CA SER A 221 -0.41 3.46 -9.18
C SER A 221 -0.98 2.07 -8.89
N ALA A 222 -0.69 1.13 -9.77
CA ALA A 222 -1.11 -0.27 -9.72
C ALA A 222 0.11 -1.19 -9.57
N GLY A 223 -0.15 -2.46 -9.26
CA GLY A 223 0.91 -3.47 -9.12
C GLY A 223 1.91 -3.11 -8.02
N GLY A 224 1.48 -2.42 -6.96
CA GLY A 224 2.31 -2.05 -5.83
C GLY A 224 3.43 -1.08 -6.18
N GLY A 225 3.22 -0.20 -7.15
CA GLY A 225 4.21 0.78 -7.62
C GLY A 225 4.84 0.45 -8.96
N SER A 226 4.55 -0.73 -9.54
CA SER A 226 5.17 -1.14 -10.80
C SER A 226 4.62 -0.40 -12.01
N GLU A 227 3.40 0.10 -11.93
CA GLU A 227 2.75 0.86 -13.00
C GLU A 227 2.15 2.14 -12.42
N LEU A 228 2.29 3.26 -13.14
CA LEU A 228 1.59 4.51 -12.86
C LEU A 228 0.76 4.91 -14.07
N TYR A 229 -0.53 5.12 -13.86
CA TYR A 229 -1.47 5.57 -14.86
C TYR A 229 -1.89 7.01 -14.60
N ARG A 230 -2.03 7.75 -15.70
CA ARG A 230 -2.64 9.08 -15.74
C ARG A 230 -3.83 9.03 -16.67
N PHE A 231 -4.99 9.32 -16.13
CA PHE A 231 -6.21 9.42 -16.93
C PHE A 231 -6.23 10.74 -17.70
N GLY A 232 -6.78 10.70 -18.90
CA GLY A 232 -6.69 11.82 -19.82
C GLY A 232 -7.56 13.02 -19.42
N PRO A 233 -7.52 14.11 -20.20
CA PRO A 233 -8.25 15.35 -19.91
C PRO A 233 -9.77 15.18 -19.86
N GLU A 234 -10.33 14.15 -20.50
CA GLU A 234 -11.75 13.84 -20.48
C GLU A 234 -12.09 12.66 -19.57
N GLY A 235 -11.11 12.16 -18.82
CA GLY A 235 -11.25 11.03 -17.91
C GLY A 235 -11.20 9.68 -18.62
N GLU A 236 -10.68 9.64 -19.84
CA GLU A 236 -10.46 8.42 -20.60
C GLU A 236 -9.37 7.56 -19.97
N THR A 237 -9.57 6.24 -20.02
CA THR A 237 -8.60 5.26 -19.55
C THR A 237 -7.39 5.26 -20.49
N PRO A 238 -6.17 5.45 -19.97
CA PRO A 238 -4.98 5.46 -20.82
C PRO A 238 -4.72 4.08 -21.41
N ALA A 239 -4.31 4.03 -22.68
CA ALA A 239 -3.98 2.78 -23.38
C ALA A 239 -2.70 2.10 -22.83
N ALA A 240 -1.83 2.87 -22.18
CA ALA A 240 -0.61 2.40 -21.55
C ALA A 240 -0.32 3.20 -20.27
N PRO A 241 0.40 2.60 -19.30
CA PRO A 241 0.91 3.32 -18.14
C PRO A 241 1.86 4.46 -18.54
N ALA A 242 1.79 5.57 -17.81
CA ALA A 242 2.70 6.71 -17.94
C ALA A 242 4.12 6.35 -17.47
N ARG A 243 4.25 5.42 -16.52
CA ARG A 243 5.54 4.87 -16.06
C ARG A 243 5.40 3.39 -15.74
N VAL A 244 6.48 2.65 -15.98
CA VAL A 244 6.56 1.20 -15.80
C VAL A 244 7.89 0.80 -15.22
N HIS A 245 7.85 -0.03 -14.19
CA HIS A 245 9.01 -0.68 -13.58
C HIS A 245 8.88 -2.19 -13.75
N ALA A 246 9.43 -2.74 -14.83
CA ALA A 246 9.34 -4.17 -15.13
C ALA A 246 10.54 -4.96 -14.60
N LEU A 247 10.29 -6.23 -14.25
CA LEU A 247 11.35 -7.21 -14.11
C LEU A 247 11.80 -7.63 -15.51
N SER A 248 13.11 -7.56 -15.77
CA SER A 248 13.64 -8.06 -17.04
C SER A 248 13.39 -9.57 -17.18
N PRO A 249 13.27 -10.10 -18.41
CA PRO A 249 13.13 -11.54 -18.64
C PRO A 249 14.24 -12.36 -17.97
N THR A 250 15.47 -11.83 -17.95
CA THR A 250 16.63 -12.43 -17.28
C THR A 250 16.44 -12.50 -15.76
N GLN A 251 15.93 -11.43 -15.13
CA GLN A 251 15.62 -11.43 -13.71
C GLN A 251 14.51 -12.44 -13.39
N VAL A 252 13.44 -12.48 -14.18
CA VAL A 252 12.35 -13.46 -13.98
C VAL A 252 12.85 -14.90 -14.11
N ALA A 253 13.67 -15.19 -15.12
CA ALA A 253 14.27 -16.52 -15.31
C ALA A 253 15.18 -16.91 -14.12
N LEU A 254 15.98 -15.96 -13.62
CA LEU A 254 16.82 -16.17 -12.44
C LEU A 254 15.99 -16.41 -11.19
N LEU A 255 14.93 -15.61 -10.96
CA LEU A 255 14.03 -15.77 -9.81
C LEU A 255 13.35 -17.13 -9.81
N LYS A 256 12.79 -17.57 -10.95
CA LYS A 256 12.21 -18.91 -11.10
C LYS A 256 13.22 -20.01 -10.77
N ARG A 257 14.44 -19.90 -11.29
CA ARG A 257 15.50 -20.89 -11.02
C ARG A 257 15.88 -20.94 -9.54
N LEU A 258 16.06 -19.77 -8.91
CA LEU A 258 16.40 -19.67 -7.50
C LEU A 258 15.27 -20.20 -6.61
N PHE A 259 14.03 -19.78 -6.87
CA PHE A 259 12.87 -20.23 -6.12
C PHE A 259 12.72 -21.75 -6.19
N ARG A 260 12.68 -22.33 -7.39
CA ARG A 260 12.55 -23.80 -7.56
C ARG A 260 13.66 -24.58 -6.87
N ARG A 261 14.91 -24.07 -6.93
CA ARG A 261 16.05 -24.68 -6.22
C ARG A 261 15.86 -24.66 -4.70
N GLU A 262 15.41 -23.54 -4.14
CA GLU A 262 15.19 -23.45 -2.69
C GLU A 262 13.93 -24.20 -2.25
N ALA A 263 12.85 -24.22 -3.04
CA ALA A 263 11.64 -24.98 -2.79
C ALA A 263 11.91 -26.50 -2.77
N ALA A 264 12.70 -27.00 -3.72
CA ALA A 264 13.06 -28.43 -3.80
C ALA A 264 13.76 -28.94 -2.52
N ARG A 265 14.45 -28.07 -1.77
CA ARG A 265 15.07 -28.42 -0.48
C ARG A 265 14.07 -28.72 0.63
N PHE A 266 12.82 -28.31 0.46
CA PHE A 266 11.70 -28.62 1.35
C PHE A 266 10.84 -29.77 0.82
N GLY A 267 11.32 -30.50 -0.19
CA GLY A 267 10.55 -31.51 -0.90
C GLY A 267 9.41 -30.94 -1.73
N ILE A 268 9.41 -29.62 -1.96
CA ILE A 268 8.33 -28.94 -2.68
C ILE A 268 8.62 -28.99 -4.18
N THR A 269 7.73 -29.58 -4.95
CA THR A 269 7.81 -29.72 -6.40
C THR A 269 6.73 -28.91 -7.10
N ARG A 270 7.03 -28.41 -8.30
CA ARG A 270 6.04 -27.66 -9.09
C ARG A 270 4.97 -28.64 -9.57
N GLY A 271 3.70 -28.35 -9.28
CA GLY A 271 2.59 -29.10 -9.86
C GLY A 271 2.48 -28.91 -11.37
N GLN A 272 1.91 -29.89 -12.07
CA GLN A 272 1.49 -29.69 -13.47
C GLN A 272 0.23 -28.82 -13.50
N GLU A 273 0.18 -27.85 -14.41
CA GLU A 273 -1.05 -27.11 -14.72
C GLU A 273 -1.99 -28.03 -15.50
N GLY A 274 -3.14 -28.38 -14.91
CA GLY A 274 -4.18 -29.19 -15.53
C GLY A 274 -5.54 -28.98 -14.85
N PRO A 275 -6.66 -29.26 -15.53
CA PRO A 275 -7.99 -29.18 -14.92
C PRO A 275 -8.18 -30.36 -13.96
N GLY A 276 -7.95 -30.12 -12.67
CA GLY A 276 -8.10 -31.12 -11.60
C GLY A 276 -7.28 -30.73 -10.37
N ASP A 277 -7.93 -30.61 -9.21
CA ASP A 277 -7.39 -30.02 -7.98
C ASP A 277 -6.29 -30.82 -7.24
N GLU A 278 -5.68 -31.86 -7.83
CA GLU A 278 -5.03 -32.90 -6.99
C GLU A 278 -3.50 -33.01 -7.04
N ALA A 279 -2.74 -32.15 -7.74
CA ALA A 279 -1.28 -32.31 -7.76
C ALA A 279 -0.45 -31.02 -7.86
N TRP A 280 -0.83 -29.93 -7.20
CA TRP A 280 0.03 -28.76 -7.09
C TRP A 280 0.36 -28.38 -5.63
N GLU A 281 1.66 -28.24 -5.35
CA GLU A 281 2.12 -27.66 -4.07
C GLU A 281 2.35 -26.15 -4.20
N PHE A 282 2.76 -25.68 -5.38
CA PHE A 282 2.80 -24.26 -5.72
C PHE A 282 2.55 -23.97 -7.20
N ARG A 283 2.13 -22.73 -7.49
CA ARG A 283 1.97 -22.15 -8.83
C ARG A 283 2.80 -20.88 -8.96
N GLU A 284 3.42 -20.69 -10.12
CA GLU A 284 4.19 -19.47 -10.44
C GLU A 284 3.40 -18.62 -11.42
N ASN A 285 3.19 -17.35 -11.09
CA ASN A 285 2.64 -16.35 -11.99
C ASN A 285 3.66 -15.24 -12.21
N SER A 286 3.70 -14.70 -13.42
CA SER A 286 4.51 -13.54 -13.77
C SER A 286 3.77 -12.71 -14.78
N ASN A 287 3.52 -11.44 -14.47
CA ASN A 287 2.86 -10.49 -15.37
C ASN A 287 3.84 -9.43 -15.92
N GLY A 288 5.15 -9.71 -15.87
CA GLY A 288 6.22 -8.81 -16.34
C GLY A 288 6.70 -7.80 -15.28
N TYR A 289 5.87 -7.52 -14.28
CA TYR A 289 6.16 -6.56 -13.20
C TYR A 289 6.37 -7.24 -11.85
N ASP A 290 5.60 -8.30 -11.62
CA ASP A 290 5.69 -9.13 -10.43
C ASP A 290 6.04 -10.57 -10.83
N TYR A 291 6.78 -11.23 -9.95
CA TYR A 291 6.89 -12.68 -9.90
C TYR A 291 6.22 -13.15 -8.61
N THR A 292 5.12 -13.90 -8.75
CA THR A 292 4.32 -14.40 -7.64
C THR A 292 4.39 -15.92 -7.59
N VAL A 293 4.54 -16.47 -6.40
CA VAL A 293 4.43 -17.89 -6.12
C VAL A 293 3.27 -18.08 -5.14
N LEU A 294 2.28 -18.86 -5.54
CA LEU A 294 1.13 -19.24 -4.71
C LEU A 294 1.34 -20.65 -4.19
N PHE A 295 1.17 -20.87 -2.90
CA PHE A 295 1.20 -22.18 -2.26
C PHE A 295 -0.22 -22.68 -2.05
N ARG A 296 -0.36 -24.00 -1.90
CA ARG A 296 -1.65 -24.60 -1.53
C ARG A 296 -2.14 -24.02 -0.19
N PRO A 297 -3.45 -23.76 -0.03
CA PRO A 297 -4.01 -23.37 1.26
C PRO A 297 -3.60 -24.34 2.38
N GLY A 298 -3.25 -23.79 3.54
CA GLY A 298 -2.76 -24.55 4.70
C GLY A 298 -1.28 -24.99 4.64
N ASP A 299 -0.54 -24.73 3.55
CA ASP A 299 0.89 -25.05 3.51
C ASP A 299 1.72 -24.06 4.34
N GLY A 300 2.13 -24.47 5.54
CA GLY A 300 2.96 -23.69 6.46
C GLY A 300 4.43 -23.55 6.06
N ARG A 301 4.86 -24.07 4.89
CA ARG A 301 6.26 -24.00 4.45
C ARG A 301 6.58 -22.72 3.68
N ALA A 302 5.59 -21.96 3.25
CA ALA A 302 5.76 -20.75 2.43
C ALA A 302 6.77 -19.76 3.05
N ARG A 303 6.69 -19.51 4.35
CA ARG A 303 7.61 -18.62 5.07
C ARG A 303 9.05 -19.16 5.09
N ALA A 304 9.24 -20.45 5.35
CA ALA A 304 10.57 -21.05 5.39
C ALA A 304 11.24 -21.04 4.01
N VAL A 305 10.48 -21.33 2.95
CA VAL A 305 10.93 -21.22 1.55
C VAL A 305 11.28 -19.78 1.22
N PHE A 306 10.43 -18.82 1.61
CA PHE A 306 10.65 -17.39 1.39
C PHE A 306 11.99 -16.91 1.95
N GLU A 307 12.32 -17.22 3.21
CA GLU A 307 13.56 -16.73 3.82
C GLU A 307 14.81 -17.26 3.09
N ARG A 308 14.80 -18.54 2.70
CA ARG A 308 15.91 -19.12 1.90
C ARG A 308 15.98 -18.52 0.51
N PHE A 309 14.83 -18.38 -0.15
CA PHE A 309 14.73 -17.76 -1.48
C PHE A 309 15.23 -16.32 -1.46
N ARG A 310 14.81 -15.52 -0.47
CA ARG A 310 15.27 -14.14 -0.26
C ARG A 310 16.78 -14.08 -0.04
N ALA A 311 17.35 -14.96 0.79
CA ALA A 311 18.78 -15.02 1.00
C ALA A 311 19.55 -15.44 -0.27
N ALA A 312 18.98 -16.34 -1.08
CA ALA A 312 19.54 -16.76 -2.36
C ALA A 312 19.49 -15.64 -3.41
N ALA A 313 18.37 -14.90 -3.49
CA ALA A 313 18.21 -13.74 -4.36
C ALA A 313 19.22 -12.64 -4.03
N ARG A 314 19.38 -12.31 -2.74
CA ARG A 314 20.39 -11.34 -2.27
C ARG A 314 21.82 -11.75 -2.64
N ARG A 315 22.19 -13.02 -2.43
CA ARG A 315 23.52 -13.55 -2.85
C ARG A 315 23.75 -13.50 -4.36
N ALA A 316 22.67 -13.52 -5.14
CA ALA A 316 22.73 -13.36 -6.59
C ALA A 316 22.69 -11.89 -7.04
N GLY A 317 22.77 -10.92 -6.11
CA GLY A 317 22.75 -9.49 -6.41
C GLY A 317 21.36 -8.94 -6.77
N LEU A 318 20.29 -9.67 -6.47
CA LEU A 318 18.92 -9.19 -6.69
C LEU A 318 18.44 -8.41 -5.45
N GLU A 319 18.47 -7.08 -5.54
CA GLU A 319 17.85 -6.17 -4.59
C GLU A 319 16.42 -5.83 -5.04
N LEU A 320 15.51 -6.78 -4.86
CA LEU A 320 14.11 -6.65 -5.23
C LEU A 320 13.22 -6.55 -3.98
N ASN A 321 12.05 -5.95 -4.15
CA ASN A 321 11.04 -5.97 -3.10
C ASN A 321 10.44 -7.38 -3.03
N MET A 322 10.51 -7.98 -1.85
CA MET A 322 10.08 -9.37 -1.63
C MET A 322 9.20 -9.42 -0.39
N ALA A 323 7.98 -9.91 -0.55
CA ALA A 323 7.02 -10.07 0.53
C ALA A 323 6.46 -11.50 0.55
N VAL A 324 6.03 -11.92 1.73
CA VAL A 324 5.33 -13.18 1.93
C VAL A 324 4.06 -12.91 2.73
N LYS A 325 2.92 -13.39 2.22
CA LYS A 325 1.67 -13.47 2.96
C LYS A 325 1.50 -14.93 3.36
N ASP A 326 1.76 -15.23 4.62
CA ASP A 326 1.60 -16.57 5.18
C ASP A 326 0.26 -16.64 5.91
N PHE A 327 -0.77 -17.10 5.19
CA PHE A 327 -2.12 -17.24 5.74
C PHE A 327 -2.29 -18.52 6.56
N ALA A 328 -1.34 -19.46 6.51
CA ALA A 328 -1.42 -20.69 7.30
C ALA A 328 -1.32 -20.41 8.81
N ALA A 329 -0.72 -19.27 9.19
CA ALA A 329 -0.60 -18.83 10.58
C ALA A 329 -1.88 -18.15 11.14
N ASP A 330 -2.87 -17.83 10.29
CA ASP A 330 -4.13 -17.19 10.68
C ASP A 330 -5.31 -18.13 10.39
N PRO A 331 -5.89 -18.79 11.41
CA PRO A 331 -7.01 -19.73 11.23
C PRO A 331 -8.23 -19.11 10.53
N SER A 332 -8.43 -17.80 10.62
CA SER A 332 -9.54 -17.13 9.94
C SER A 332 -9.31 -16.97 8.44
N ARG A 333 -8.05 -17.08 8.00
CA ARG A 333 -7.61 -16.87 6.61
C ARG A 333 -6.89 -18.08 6.03
N SER A 334 -6.84 -19.22 6.74
CA SER A 334 -6.11 -20.42 6.32
C SER A 334 -6.64 -21.07 5.02
N HIS A 335 -7.83 -20.68 4.60
CA HIS A 335 -8.44 -21.04 3.32
C HIS A 335 -7.86 -20.26 2.12
N LEU A 336 -7.14 -19.16 2.37
CA LEU A 336 -6.46 -18.37 1.35
C LEU A 336 -5.09 -18.96 1.00
N GLU A 337 -4.67 -18.78 -0.24
CA GLU A 337 -3.38 -19.26 -0.75
C GLU A 337 -2.22 -18.44 -0.17
N PRO A 338 -1.29 -19.03 0.60
CA PRO A 338 -0.07 -18.34 0.99
C PRO A 338 0.69 -17.91 -0.26
N LEU A 339 1.29 -16.72 -0.25
CA LEU A 339 1.94 -16.18 -1.44
C LEU A 339 3.30 -15.57 -1.13
N ILE A 340 4.25 -15.79 -2.02
CA ILE A 340 5.49 -15.00 -2.13
C ILE A 340 5.35 -14.08 -3.33
N ARG A 341 5.57 -12.79 -3.13
CA ARG A 341 5.57 -11.79 -4.19
C ARG A 341 6.95 -11.16 -4.27
N VAL A 342 7.47 -11.08 -5.48
CA VAL A 342 8.68 -10.36 -5.82
C VAL A 342 8.32 -9.29 -6.83
N SER A 343 8.68 -8.05 -6.55
CA SER A 343 8.43 -6.91 -7.43
C SER A 343 9.70 -6.07 -7.60
N SER A 344 9.81 -5.44 -8.77
CA SER A 344 10.78 -4.39 -9.09
C SER A 344 10.50 -3.09 -8.33
N ALA A 345 9.25 -2.91 -7.89
CA ALA A 345 8.74 -1.69 -7.29
C ALA A 345 8.14 -1.91 -5.89
N ASP A 346 7.96 -0.81 -5.18
CA ASP A 346 7.21 -0.75 -3.93
C ASP A 346 6.36 0.54 -3.87
N LYS A 347 5.61 0.73 -2.79
CA LYS A 347 4.79 1.92 -2.64
C LYS A 347 5.60 3.22 -2.40
N ALA A 348 6.88 3.13 -2.05
CA ALA A 348 7.74 4.31 -2.03
C ALA A 348 7.96 4.83 -3.46
N LEU A 349 8.20 3.91 -4.39
CA LEU A 349 8.31 4.22 -5.81
C LEU A 349 7.01 4.79 -6.38
N ALA A 350 5.85 4.23 -5.99
CA ALA A 350 4.54 4.77 -6.35
C ALA A 350 4.38 6.25 -5.94
N VAL A 351 4.69 6.59 -4.69
CA VAL A 351 4.62 7.97 -4.17
C VAL A 351 5.56 8.89 -4.95
N ARG A 352 6.81 8.46 -5.18
CA ARG A 352 7.78 9.25 -5.94
C ARG A 352 7.28 9.55 -7.35
N ASP A 353 6.82 8.53 -8.06
CA ASP A 353 6.38 8.67 -9.44
C ASP A 353 5.13 9.54 -9.56
N ILE A 354 4.18 9.44 -8.61
CA ILE A 354 3.02 10.34 -8.52
C ILE A 354 3.50 11.78 -8.39
N LEU A 355 4.40 12.07 -7.46
CA LEU A 355 4.88 13.44 -7.22
C LEU A 355 5.70 14.01 -8.38
N GLU A 356 6.54 13.20 -9.01
CA GLU A 356 7.31 13.64 -10.18
C GLU A 356 6.40 13.93 -11.38
N LEU A 357 5.34 13.13 -11.59
CA LEU A 357 4.37 13.37 -12.64
C LEU A 357 3.56 14.64 -12.38
N LEU A 358 3.14 14.87 -11.13
CA LEU A 358 2.51 16.13 -10.71
C LEU A 358 3.44 17.33 -10.93
N ALA A 359 4.71 17.21 -10.56
CA ALA A 359 5.68 18.29 -10.73
C ALA A 359 5.87 18.64 -12.21
N ALA A 360 5.88 17.63 -13.09
CA ALA A 360 5.90 17.83 -14.55
C ALA A 360 4.62 18.52 -15.08
N GLU A 361 3.49 18.39 -14.39
CA GLU A 361 2.24 19.12 -14.65
C GLU A 361 2.25 20.55 -14.09
N GLY A 362 3.33 20.97 -13.42
CA GLY A 362 3.40 22.26 -12.72
C GLY A 362 2.78 22.26 -11.33
N ALA A 363 2.36 21.10 -10.81
CA ALA A 363 1.84 20.93 -9.46
C ALA A 363 2.91 20.32 -8.54
N SER A 364 3.46 21.08 -7.61
CA SER A 364 4.41 20.57 -6.62
C SER A 364 3.87 20.80 -5.21
N PRO A 365 3.01 19.89 -4.70
CA PRO A 365 2.55 19.99 -3.32
C PRO A 365 3.74 19.85 -2.36
N ALA A 366 3.82 20.73 -1.36
CA ALA A 366 4.79 20.59 -0.28
C ALA A 366 4.48 19.30 0.50
N GLN A 367 5.49 18.67 1.11
CA GLN A 367 5.27 17.36 1.76
C GLN A 367 4.22 17.45 2.86
N GLU A 368 4.24 18.53 3.65
CA GLU A 368 3.31 18.79 4.74
C GLU A 368 1.84 19.00 4.29
N ASP A 369 1.62 19.28 3.00
CA ASP A 369 0.30 19.37 2.37
C ASP A 369 -0.22 18.02 1.86
N ILE A 370 0.53 16.95 2.08
CA ILE A 370 0.20 15.60 1.61
C ILE A 370 -0.28 14.75 2.79
N LEU A 371 -1.40 14.06 2.59
CA LEU A 371 -1.84 12.97 3.44
C LEU A 371 -1.57 11.63 2.78
N LEU A 372 -1.09 10.67 3.57
CA LEU A 372 -0.94 9.27 3.16
C LEU A 372 -1.90 8.41 3.98
N GLY A 373 -2.64 7.50 3.35
CA GLY A 373 -3.53 6.56 4.01
C GLY A 373 -3.19 5.12 3.70
N GLY A 374 -3.29 4.26 4.71
CA GLY A 374 -2.93 2.84 4.61
C GLY A 374 -3.32 2.05 5.87
N ASP A 375 -3.37 0.74 5.79
CA ASP A 375 -3.67 -0.17 6.90
C ASP A 375 -2.41 -0.92 7.36
N ASP A 376 -1.45 -1.17 6.47
CA ASP A 376 -0.30 -2.05 6.68
C ASP A 376 1.00 -1.28 7.08
N PHE A 377 0.89 -0.23 7.89
CA PHE A 377 2.05 0.58 8.33
C PHE A 377 3.00 -0.10 9.32
N ALA A 378 2.60 -1.22 9.92
CA ALA A 378 3.49 -2.03 10.76
C ALA A 378 4.42 -2.95 9.93
N ARG A 379 4.13 -3.17 8.64
CA ARG A 379 4.84 -4.12 7.79
C ARG A 379 5.84 -3.38 6.88
N PRO A 380 7.14 -3.72 6.93
CA PRO A 380 8.12 -3.16 5.99
C PRO A 380 7.75 -3.46 4.53
N GLY A 381 7.88 -2.45 3.65
CA GLY A 381 7.66 -2.60 2.19
C GLY A 381 6.21 -2.45 1.72
N PHE A 382 5.25 -2.32 2.63
CA PHE A 382 3.83 -2.01 2.34
C PHE A 382 3.60 -0.50 2.51
N ASP A 383 2.56 -0.08 3.23
CA ASP A 383 2.24 1.35 3.42
C ASP A 383 3.32 2.10 4.18
N SER A 384 4.09 1.39 5.02
CA SER A 384 5.29 1.94 5.66
C SER A 384 6.31 2.49 4.65
N ALA A 385 6.36 1.96 3.42
CA ALA A 385 7.21 2.48 2.36
C ALA A 385 6.77 3.88 1.90
N MET A 386 5.46 4.14 1.81
CA MET A 386 4.92 5.47 1.48
C MET A 386 5.36 6.51 2.52
N ALA A 387 5.19 6.19 3.82
CA ALA A 387 5.59 7.10 4.89
C ALA A 387 7.10 7.34 4.95
N ARG A 388 7.93 6.35 4.61
CA ARG A 388 9.39 6.49 4.55
C ARG A 388 9.83 7.34 3.35
N ALA A 389 9.14 7.23 2.22
CA ALA A 389 9.42 8.03 1.02
C ALA A 389 9.12 9.52 1.22
N LEU A 390 8.16 9.84 2.10
CA LEU A 390 7.65 11.19 2.31
C LEU A 390 7.61 11.55 3.80
N PRO A 391 8.78 11.70 4.46
CA PRO A 391 8.86 11.88 5.91
C PRO A 391 8.26 13.21 6.41
N GLY A 392 8.08 14.20 5.53
CA GLY A 392 7.43 15.48 5.84
C GLY A 392 5.90 15.46 5.75
N ALA A 393 5.32 14.46 5.08
CA ALA A 393 3.87 14.29 5.01
C ALA A 393 3.30 13.72 6.31
N THR A 394 1.99 13.82 6.50
CA THR A 394 1.29 13.09 7.57
C THR A 394 0.70 11.81 6.99
N ALA A 395 1.03 10.68 7.61
CA ALA A 395 0.44 9.40 7.29
C ALA A 395 -0.56 9.00 8.38
N PHE A 396 -1.77 8.58 7.99
CA PHE A 396 -2.75 8.01 8.90
C PHE A 396 -2.89 6.51 8.65
N ALA A 397 -2.81 5.74 9.73
CA ALA A 397 -2.92 4.29 9.71
C ALA A 397 -4.29 3.87 10.24
N VAL A 398 -5.00 3.04 9.48
CA VAL A 398 -6.30 2.47 9.87
C VAL A 398 -6.24 0.98 10.17
N GLY A 399 -5.06 0.35 10.17
CA GLY A 399 -4.93 -1.06 10.51
C GLY A 399 -4.87 -1.37 12.00
N LEU A 400 -4.43 -2.59 12.30
CA LEU A 400 -4.24 -3.11 13.68
C LEU A 400 -3.10 -2.41 14.43
N GLY A 401 -2.09 -1.92 13.72
CA GLY A 401 -0.92 -1.29 14.30
C GLY A 401 -0.11 -0.50 13.29
N ALA A 402 0.88 0.25 13.79
CA ALA A 402 1.79 1.02 12.97
C ALA A 402 3.20 1.01 13.57
N ASP A 403 4.22 1.05 12.73
CA ASP A 403 5.62 1.13 13.15
C ASP A 403 5.85 2.41 13.99
N PRO A 404 6.15 2.29 15.30
CA PRO A 404 6.31 3.45 16.18
C PRO A 404 7.52 4.31 15.78
N SER A 405 8.50 3.75 15.08
CA SER A 405 9.70 4.46 14.64
C SER A 405 9.40 5.51 13.56
N LEU A 406 8.29 5.37 12.83
CA LEU A 406 7.86 6.31 11.80
C LEU A 406 7.24 7.55 12.43
N LYS A 407 7.90 8.70 12.22
CA LYS A 407 7.53 9.95 12.90
C LYS A 407 6.27 10.61 12.35
N ASN A 408 5.96 10.34 11.09
CA ASN A 408 4.80 10.87 10.38
C ASN A 408 3.58 9.96 10.43
N VAL A 409 3.67 8.72 10.92
CA VAL A 409 2.53 7.79 10.95
C VAL A 409 1.72 7.93 12.24
N ILE A 410 0.43 8.17 12.11
CA ILE A 410 -0.54 8.30 13.19
C ILE A 410 -1.54 7.15 13.10
N LEU A 411 -1.59 6.30 14.14
CA LEU A 411 -2.58 5.23 14.21
C LEU A 411 -3.93 5.81 14.67
N LEU A 412 -4.95 5.72 13.82
CA LEU A 412 -6.26 6.31 14.10
C LEU A 412 -7.04 5.55 15.18
N PRO A 413 -8.06 6.18 15.79
CA PRO A 413 -8.79 5.59 16.93
C PRO A 413 -9.48 4.26 16.61
N ARG A 414 -10.06 4.15 15.40
CA ARG A 414 -10.77 2.96 14.92
C ARG A 414 -10.01 2.29 13.78
N GLU A 415 -10.24 1.00 13.62
CA GLU A 415 -9.68 0.19 12.53
C GLU A 415 -10.60 0.20 11.31
N GLY A 416 -10.00 0.07 10.13
CA GLY A 416 -10.65 -0.21 8.88
C GLY A 416 -11.09 1.03 8.09
N PRO A 417 -11.70 0.80 6.92
CA PRO A 417 -12.00 1.84 5.95
C PRO A 417 -13.06 2.83 6.39
N GLU A 418 -13.91 2.47 7.35
CA GLU A 418 -14.87 3.40 7.95
C GLU A 418 -14.19 4.56 8.68
N GLN A 419 -12.99 4.33 9.23
CA GLN A 419 -12.21 5.39 9.85
C GLN A 419 -11.57 6.31 8.80
N THR A 420 -11.17 5.77 7.64
CA THR A 420 -10.75 6.58 6.49
C THR A 420 -11.92 7.42 5.99
N PHE A 421 -13.10 6.82 5.86
CA PHE A 421 -14.31 7.50 5.40
C PHE A 421 -14.72 8.65 6.35
N ASP A 422 -14.69 8.44 7.66
CA ASP A 422 -14.95 9.48 8.66
C ASP A 422 -13.94 10.64 8.57
N LEU A 423 -12.64 10.34 8.52
CA LEU A 423 -11.60 11.38 8.42
C LEU A 423 -11.79 12.21 7.14
N LEU A 424 -11.84 11.54 5.99
CA LEU A 424 -11.96 12.20 4.70
C LEU A 424 -13.29 12.93 4.54
N GLY A 425 -14.39 12.38 5.07
CA GLY A 425 -15.70 13.04 5.10
C GLY A 425 -15.63 14.38 5.83
N ARG A 426 -15.01 14.41 7.02
CA ARG A 426 -14.83 15.65 7.79
C ARG A 426 -13.95 16.68 7.09
N LEU A 427 -12.99 16.25 6.27
CA LEU A 427 -12.18 17.17 5.45
C LEU A 427 -12.98 17.71 4.28
N ALA A 428 -13.78 16.87 3.63
CA ALA A 428 -14.65 17.25 2.53
C ALA A 428 -15.77 18.23 2.97
N ASP A 429 -16.17 18.17 4.24
CA ASP A 429 -17.15 19.08 4.84
C ASP A 429 -16.51 20.35 5.45
N ALA A 430 -15.21 20.61 5.18
CA ALA A 430 -14.61 21.87 5.56
C ALA A 430 -15.33 23.03 4.86
N PRO A 431 -15.71 24.10 5.58
CA PRO A 431 -16.32 25.25 4.95
C PRO A 431 -15.36 25.79 3.89
N ALA A 432 -15.87 26.09 2.69
CA ALA A 432 -15.10 26.61 1.57
C ALA A 432 -14.60 28.04 1.87
N GLN A 433 -13.73 28.21 2.87
CA GLN A 433 -13.27 29.51 3.34
C GLN A 433 -12.15 30.10 2.47
N HIS A 434 -11.76 29.43 1.38
CA HIS A 434 -10.63 29.84 0.53
C HIS A 434 -10.87 29.77 -0.98
N LEU A 435 -12.14 29.74 -1.44
CA LEU A 435 -12.46 29.91 -2.87
C LEU A 435 -12.87 31.35 -3.22
N GLU A 436 -12.62 32.33 -2.35
CA GLU A 436 -12.63 33.73 -2.75
C GLU A 436 -11.33 34.02 -3.54
N THR A 437 -11.54 34.09 -4.85
CA THR A 437 -10.65 34.47 -5.95
C THR A 437 -9.71 35.65 -5.64
N PRO A 438 -8.45 35.65 -6.11
CA PRO A 438 -7.78 36.88 -6.50
C PRO A 438 -8.47 37.52 -7.71
#